data_AF-A0AAV4XNZ6-F1
#
_entry.id   AF-A0AAV4XNZ6-F1
#
_cell.length_a   1.000
_cell.length_b   1.000
_cell.length_c   1.000
_cell.angle_alpha   90.00
_cell.angle_beta   90.00
_cell.angle_gamma   90.00
#
_symmetry.space_group_name_H-M   'P 1'
#
loop_
_entity.id
_entity.type
_entity.pdbx_description
1 polymer ?
#
loop_
_entity_poly.entity_id
_entity_poly.type
_entity_poly.pdbx_seq_one_letter_code
_entity_poly.pdbx_strand_id
1 'polypeptide(L)'
;KHTRNFFDNGTVDVSFVSTHIGHSCEVGRLRLTKSEKTEIAGQLHAVIPIPDVLKAKIANTVSPTKRLAATKAQDVRNIAKSYGVNMTVVRNENDALSVDSWVKRNGNERL
;
A
#
# COMPACT_ATOMS: atom_id res chain seq x y z
N LYS A 1 -20.07 8.83 -13.81
CA LYS A 1 -20.81 10.09 -13.57
C LYS A 1 -21.37 10.01 -12.16
N HIS A 2 -21.07 10.99 -11.30
CA HIS A 2 -21.63 11.07 -9.95
C HIS A 2 -22.68 12.17 -9.93
N THR A 3 -23.93 11.83 -9.61
CA THR A 3 -25.00 12.81 -9.39
C THR A 3 -25.13 13.02 -7.89
N ARG A 4 -25.05 14.29 -7.46
CA ARG A 4 -25.32 14.73 -6.10
C ARG A 4 -26.57 15.60 -6.13
N ASN A 5 -27.56 15.23 -5.32
CA ASN A 5 -28.75 16.05 -5.12
C ASN A 5 -28.63 16.68 -3.73
N PHE A 6 -28.82 18.01 -3.69
CA PHE A 6 -28.84 18.78 -2.45
C PHE A 6 -30.30 19.08 -2.12
N PHE A 7 -30.72 18.79 -0.90
CA PHE A 7 -32.05 19.14 -0.41
C PHE A 7 -31.93 20.34 0.55
N ASP A 8 -32.92 21.24 0.52
CA ASP A 8 -32.96 22.45 1.38
C ASP A 8 -33.00 22.15 2.88
N ASN A 9 -33.23 20.89 3.27
CA ASN A 9 -33.16 20.43 4.66
C ASN A 9 -31.72 20.08 5.13
N GLY A 10 -30.70 20.39 4.32
CA GLY A 10 -29.29 20.08 4.62
C GLY A 10 -28.90 18.61 4.39
N THR A 11 -29.78 17.79 3.84
CA THR A 11 -29.50 16.39 3.52
C THR A 11 -28.91 16.30 2.11
N VAL A 12 -27.89 15.45 1.95
CA VAL A 12 -27.26 15.19 0.65
C VAL A 12 -27.48 13.73 0.28
N ASP A 13 -28.10 13.50 -0.88
CA ASP A 13 -28.23 12.16 -1.43
C ASP A 13 -27.09 11.87 -2.41
N VAL A 14 -26.49 10.69 -2.26
CA VAL A 14 -25.33 10.29 -3.04
C VAL A 14 -25.56 8.91 -3.65
N SER A 15 -25.68 8.87 -4.98
CA SER A 15 -25.72 7.61 -5.72
C SER A 15 -24.30 7.10 -5.98
N PHE A 16 -23.95 5.98 -5.34
CA PHE A 16 -22.69 5.29 -5.57
C PHE A 16 -22.83 4.27 -6.70
N VAL A 17 -22.09 4.49 -7.79
CA VAL A 17 -21.96 3.52 -8.87
C VAL A 17 -20.69 2.73 -8.63
N SER A 18 -20.83 1.49 -8.16
CA SER A 18 -19.72 0.61 -7.80
C SER A 18 -18.95 0.07 -9.00
N THR A 19 -19.51 0.15 -10.22
CA THR A 19 -18.93 -0.45 -11.42
C THR A 19 -18.96 0.53 -12.60
N HIS A 20 -17.79 0.94 -13.07
CA HIS A 20 -17.66 1.44 -14.44
C HIS A 20 -17.57 0.21 -15.34
N ILE A 21 -18.34 0.16 -16.44
CA ILE A 21 -18.31 -0.98 -17.38
C ILE A 21 -16.83 -1.27 -17.72
N GLY A 22 -16.39 -2.50 -17.43
CA GLY A 22 -15.04 -3.00 -17.70
C GLY A 22 -14.05 -3.01 -16.52
N HIS A 23 -14.34 -2.44 -15.35
CA HIS A 23 -13.39 -2.46 -14.22
C HIS A 23 -14.01 -2.79 -12.87
N SER A 24 -13.37 -3.71 -12.15
CA SER A 24 -13.62 -3.98 -10.74
C SER A 24 -13.34 -2.74 -9.89
N CYS A 25 -14.01 -2.60 -8.75
CA CYS A 25 -13.74 -1.56 -7.76
C CYS A 25 -12.33 -1.74 -7.16
N GLU A 26 -11.31 -1.23 -7.85
CA GLU A 26 -9.91 -1.36 -7.42
C GLU A 26 -9.51 -0.21 -6.50
N VAL A 27 -9.73 -0.38 -5.20
CA VAL A 27 -9.35 0.57 -4.14
C VAL A 27 -7.86 0.93 -4.20
N GLY A 28 -7.01 0.04 -4.72
CA GLY A 28 -5.58 0.28 -4.95
C GLY A 28 -5.25 1.35 -6.01
N ARG A 29 -6.20 1.71 -6.89
CA ARG A 29 -6.02 2.81 -7.87
C ARG A 29 -6.27 4.19 -7.28
N LEU A 30 -6.87 4.27 -6.09
CA LEU A 30 -7.01 5.53 -5.38
C LEU A 30 -5.63 6.07 -4.98
N ARG A 31 -5.53 7.39 -4.85
CA ARG A 31 -4.29 8.03 -4.40
C ARG A 31 -4.22 7.99 -2.88
N LEU A 32 -3.06 7.66 -2.33
CA LEU A 32 -2.75 7.95 -0.92
C LEU A 32 -2.77 9.47 -0.73
N THR A 33 -3.40 9.90 0.36
CA THR A 33 -3.42 11.29 0.80
C THR A 33 -2.02 11.76 1.18
N LYS A 34 -1.80 13.08 1.23
CA LYS A 34 -0.51 13.65 1.66
C LYS A 34 -0.16 13.20 3.08
N SER A 35 -1.13 13.20 4.00
CA SER A 35 -0.94 12.78 5.39
C SER A 35 -0.44 11.34 5.49
N GLU A 36 -1.09 10.42 4.77
CA GLU A 36 -0.70 9.00 4.76
C GLU A 36 0.72 8.80 4.22
N LYS A 37 1.08 9.53 3.16
CA LYS A 37 2.44 9.46 2.58
C LYS A 37 3.49 9.98 3.55
N THR A 38 3.22 11.09 4.24
CA THR A 38 4.14 11.67 5.23
C THR A 38 4.35 10.74 6.42
N GLU A 39 3.29 10.07 6.89
CA GLU A 39 3.40 9.10 7.99
C GLU A 39 4.26 7.89 7.59
N ILE A 40 4.05 7.36 6.38
CA ILE A 40 4.88 6.28 5.82
C ILE A 40 6.35 6.74 5.70
N ALA A 41 6.60 7.95 5.19
CA ALA A 41 7.96 8.50 5.10
C ALA A 41 8.63 8.64 6.47
N GLY A 42 7.89 9.06 7.50
CA GLY A 42 8.38 9.14 8.88
C GLY A 42 8.80 7.78 9.44
N GLN A 43 8.00 6.73 9.19
CA GLN A 43 8.36 5.36 9.61
C GLN A 43 9.61 4.85 8.89
N LEU A 44 9.80 5.21 7.62
CA LEU A 44 11.00 4.86 6.87
C LEU A 44 12.24 5.60 7.35
N HIS A 45 12.10 6.86 7.79
CA HIS A 45 13.20 7.60 8.43
C HIS A 45 13.65 6.98 9.76
N ALA A 46 12.75 6.30 10.47
CA ALA A 46 13.06 5.53 11.67
C ALA A 46 13.75 4.19 11.37
N VAL A 47 14.21 3.96 10.13
CA VAL A 47 14.94 2.76 9.70
C VAL A 47 14.08 1.48 9.83
N ILE A 48 12.75 1.63 9.78
CA ILE A 48 11.84 0.49 9.82
C ILE A 48 11.82 -0.18 8.44
N PRO A 49 12.06 -1.50 8.34
CA PRO A 49 11.97 -2.23 7.08
C PRO A 49 10.59 -2.11 6.43
N ILE A 50 10.56 -2.07 5.08
CA ILE A 50 9.31 -1.96 4.30
C ILE A 50 8.27 -3.02 4.69
N PRO A 51 8.62 -4.31 4.91
CA PRO A 51 7.64 -5.31 5.32
C PRO A 51 6.94 -4.97 6.64
N ASP A 52 7.66 -4.38 7.59
CA ASP A 52 7.12 -4.02 8.90
C ASP A 52 6.23 -2.78 8.82
N VAL A 53 6.60 -1.81 7.98
CA VAL A 53 5.74 -0.66 7.63
C VAL A 53 4.42 -1.15 7.01
N LEU A 54 4.49 -2.09 6.07
CA LEU A 54 3.30 -2.67 5.44
C LEU A 54 2.44 -3.42 6.47
N LYS A 55 3.06 -4.24 7.32
CA LYS A 55 2.35 -5.00 8.34
C LYS A 55 1.66 -4.08 9.35
N ALA A 56 2.34 -3.04 9.82
CA ALA A 56 1.76 -2.06 10.73
C ALA A 56 0.57 -1.32 10.09
N LYS A 57 0.66 -0.98 8.80
CA LYS A 57 -0.42 -0.28 8.09
C LYS A 57 -1.61 -1.17 7.76
N ILE A 58 -1.37 -2.41 7.36
CA ILE A 58 -2.42 -3.40 7.13
C ILE A 58 -3.13 -3.74 8.45
N ALA A 59 -2.39 -3.94 9.54
CA ALA A 59 -2.96 -4.24 10.85
C ALA A 59 -3.82 -3.09 11.41
N ASN A 60 -3.38 -1.84 11.26
CA ASN A 60 -4.13 -0.68 11.75
C ASN A 60 -5.28 -0.23 10.82
N THR A 61 -5.33 -0.73 9.58
CA THR A 61 -6.34 -0.31 8.59
C THR A 61 -7.20 -1.49 8.17
N VAL A 62 -8.10 -1.93 9.05
CA VAL A 62 -9.07 -3.01 8.78
C VAL A 62 -10.27 -2.48 7.97
N SER A 63 -10.02 -1.79 6.87
CA SER A 63 -11.09 -1.26 6.02
C SER A 63 -10.82 -1.61 4.56
N PRO A 64 -11.63 -2.50 3.95
CA PRO A 64 -11.44 -2.95 2.57
C PRO A 64 -11.64 -1.83 1.55
N THR A 65 -12.24 -0.71 1.95
CA THR A 65 -12.49 0.47 1.12
C THR A 65 -11.40 1.54 1.23
N LYS A 66 -10.45 1.41 2.18
CA LYS A 66 -9.37 2.39 2.34
C LYS A 66 -8.17 2.04 1.46
N ARG A 67 -7.69 3.04 0.70
CA ARG A 67 -6.47 2.93 -0.12
C ARG A 67 -5.26 2.49 0.69
N LEU A 68 -5.17 2.95 1.94
CA LEU A 68 -4.09 2.64 2.87
C LEU A 68 -3.98 1.14 3.18
N ALA A 69 -5.11 0.42 3.27
CA ALA A 69 -5.13 -1.03 3.47
C ALA A 69 -4.60 -1.79 2.25
N ALA A 70 -4.69 -1.20 1.06
CA ALA A 70 -4.18 -1.76 -0.20
C ALA A 70 -2.75 -1.29 -0.55
N THR A 71 -2.01 -0.74 0.40
CA THR A 71 -0.63 -0.26 0.18
C THR A 71 0.30 -1.42 -0.15
N LYS A 72 1.08 -1.30 -1.23
CA LYS A 72 2.05 -2.31 -1.66
C LYS A 72 3.48 -1.84 -1.40
N ALA A 73 4.44 -2.77 -1.39
CA ALA A 73 5.87 -2.45 -1.25
C ALA A 73 6.36 -1.44 -2.31
N GLN A 74 5.79 -1.47 -3.52
CA GLN A 74 6.12 -0.48 -4.56
C GLN A 74 5.67 0.94 -4.17
N ASP A 75 4.50 1.08 -3.52
CA ASP A 75 4.01 2.39 -3.06
C ASP A 75 4.97 2.97 -2.03
N VAL A 76 5.42 2.15 -1.07
CA VAL A 76 6.37 2.54 -0.03
C VAL A 76 7.71 2.97 -0.64
N ARG A 77 8.23 2.23 -1.64
CA ARG A 77 9.45 2.61 -2.38
C ARG A 77 9.27 3.92 -3.15
N ASN A 78 8.13 4.13 -3.79
CA ASN A 78 7.82 5.37 -4.50
C ASN A 78 7.74 6.55 -3.54
N ILE A 79 7.15 6.36 -2.35
CA ILE A 79 7.08 7.37 -1.29
C ILE A 79 8.50 7.68 -0.79
N ALA A 80 9.30 6.68 -0.48
CA ALA A 80 10.69 6.86 -0.05
C ALA A 80 11.49 7.71 -1.04
N LYS A 81 11.39 7.38 -2.34
CA LYS A 81 12.01 8.15 -3.41
C LYS A 81 11.49 9.59 -3.46
N SER A 82 10.18 9.79 -3.34
CA SER A 82 9.55 11.12 -3.40
C SER A 82 9.93 12.01 -2.21
N TYR A 83 10.20 11.42 -1.05
CA TYR A 83 10.56 12.12 0.18
C TYR A 83 12.08 12.15 0.42
N GLY A 84 12.89 11.63 -0.52
CA GLY A 84 14.35 11.63 -0.39
C GLY A 84 14.89 10.73 0.74
N VAL A 85 14.10 9.76 1.21
CA VAL A 85 14.53 8.85 2.27
C VAL A 85 15.58 7.92 1.68
N ASN A 86 16.81 8.03 2.19
CA ASN A 86 17.90 7.15 1.80
C ASN A 86 17.64 5.78 2.43
N MET A 87 16.99 4.89 1.68
CA MET A 87 16.83 3.49 2.06
C MET A 87 18.19 2.80 1.95
N THR A 88 19.06 3.01 2.95
CA THR A 88 20.13 2.06 3.23
C THR A 88 19.45 0.71 3.33
N VAL A 89 19.85 -0.22 2.47
CA VAL A 89 19.16 -1.48 2.21
C VAL A 89 19.20 -2.35 3.47
N VAL A 90 18.30 -2.09 4.41
CA VAL A 90 18.04 -2.96 5.56
C VAL A 90 17.22 -4.12 5.00
N ARG A 91 17.93 -5.14 4.51
CA ARG A 91 17.32 -6.41 4.11
C ARG A 91 16.71 -7.03 5.36
N ASN A 92 15.47 -7.47 5.24
CA ASN A 92 14.87 -8.27 6.29
C ASN A 92 15.67 -9.59 6.38
N GLU A 93 15.96 -10.08 7.58
CA GLU A 93 16.62 -11.39 7.78
C GLU A 93 15.88 -12.52 7.04
N ASN A 94 14.56 -12.39 6.90
CA ASN A 94 13.73 -13.33 6.16
C ASN A 94 13.97 -13.33 4.64
N ASP A 95 14.47 -12.24 4.05
CA ASP A 95 14.84 -12.21 2.63
C ASP A 95 16.08 -13.08 2.37
N ALA A 96 17.01 -13.13 3.33
CA ALA A 96 18.18 -14.02 3.24
C ALA A 96 17.75 -15.49 3.26
N LEU A 97 16.77 -15.84 4.10
CA LEU A 97 16.18 -17.19 4.15
C LEU A 97 15.41 -17.54 2.86
N SER A 98 14.72 -16.57 2.25
CA SER A 98 13.98 -16.79 0.99
C SER A 98 14.91 -17.03 -0.20
N VAL A 99 16.00 -16.26 -0.30
CA VAL A 99 17.01 -16.46 -1.35
C VAL A 99 17.74 -17.78 -1.15
N ASP A 100 18.13 -18.11 0.09
CA ASP A 100 18.79 -19.39 0.40
C ASP A 100 17.89 -20.59 0.07
N SER A 101 16.59 -20.50 0.36
CA SER A 101 15.60 -21.52 -0.01
C SER A 101 15.48 -21.68 -1.52
N TRP A 102 15.52 -20.59 -2.28
CA TRP A 102 15.48 -20.60 -3.74
C TRP A 102 16.77 -21.18 -4.35
N VAL A 103 17.95 -20.82 -3.81
CA VAL A 103 19.24 -21.36 -4.25
C VAL A 103 19.32 -22.86 -3.99
N LYS A 104 18.91 -23.33 -2.80
CA LYS A 104 18.86 -24.76 -2.46
C LYS A 104 17.90 -25.55 -3.35
N ARG A 105 16.75 -24.97 -3.68
CA ARG A 105 15.76 -25.58 -4.57
C ARG A 105 16.29 -25.75 -6.01
N ASN A 106 16.92 -24.71 -6.58
CA ASN A 106 17.45 -24.78 -7.95
C ASN A 106 18.82 -25.48 -8.03
N GLY A 107 19.56 -25.58 -6.93
CA GLY A 107 20.80 -26.34 -6.85
C GLY A 107 20.60 -27.85 -6.87
N ASN A 108 19.47 -28.34 -6.33
CA ASN A 108 19.15 -29.77 -6.28
C ASN A 108 18.47 -30.32 -7.56
N GLU A 109 18.09 -29.47 -8.52
CA GLU A 109 17.50 -29.90 -9.81
C GLU A 109 18.55 -30.15 -10.90
N ARG A 110 19.85 -30.16 -10.57
CA ARG A 110 20.96 -30.36 -11.53
C ARG A 110 21.85 -31.57 -11.21
N LEU A 111 21.30 -32.63 -10.60
CA LEU A 111 21.97 -33.92 -10.44
C LEU A 111 21.15 -35.04 -11.08
#